data_AF-A0A1B6H567-F1
#
_entry.id   AF-A0A1B6H567-F1
#
_cell.length_a   1.000
_cell.length_b   1.000
_cell.length_c   1.000
_cell.angle_alpha   90.00
_cell.angle_beta   90.00
_cell.angle_gamma   90.00
#
_symmetry.space_group_name_H-M   'P 1'
#
loop_
_entity.id
_entity.type
_entity.pdbx_description
1 polymer ?
#
loop_
_entity_poly.entity_id
_entity_poly.type
_entity_poly.pdbx_seq_one_letter_code
_entity_poly.pdbx_strand_id
1 'polypeptide(L)'
;LTLAVEGGDCTWVKELETALAEECNSSTVYGICQGQSVPEDLRAEVWKACLGVKDSYKHITFDEIFDLPEQNILREDCQQFVDKLGNDDEDKLSVLCDLESVLTFHRRSLGPTACYARGNGWVELLLPLIALK
;
A
#
# COMPACT_ATOMS: atom_id res chain seq x y z
N LEU A 1 12.35 46.32 -12.42
CA LEU A 1 12.64 45.68 -11.13
C LEU A 1 12.14 44.26 -11.20
N THR A 2 13.04 43.36 -11.61
CA THR A 2 12.82 41.92 -11.67
C THR A 2 12.85 41.39 -10.24
N LEU A 3 11.74 40.86 -9.75
CA LEU A 3 11.74 39.96 -8.60
C LEU A 3 11.48 38.56 -9.13
N ALA A 4 12.57 37.83 -9.33
CA ALA A 4 12.54 36.40 -9.55
C ALA A 4 12.02 35.72 -8.28
N VAL A 5 10.86 35.07 -8.37
CA VAL A 5 10.42 34.04 -7.44
C VAL A 5 10.50 32.72 -8.19
N GLU A 6 11.71 32.23 -8.41
CA GLU A 6 11.96 30.90 -8.97
C GLU A 6 13.16 30.31 -8.25
N GLY A 7 12.92 29.34 -7.35
CA GLY A 7 14.00 28.57 -6.73
C GLY A 7 13.83 28.17 -5.26
N GLY A 8 12.62 28.20 -4.70
CA GLY A 8 12.39 28.01 -3.25
C GLY A 8 11.87 26.66 -2.77
N ASP A 9 11.07 25.89 -3.53
CA ASP A 9 10.11 24.96 -2.90
C ASP A 9 10.20 23.46 -3.26
N CYS A 10 11.18 23.04 -4.06
CA CYS A 10 11.35 21.61 -4.42
C CYS A 10 12.64 20.97 -3.89
N THR A 11 13.42 21.67 -3.06
CA THR A 11 14.72 21.17 -2.60
C THR A 11 14.57 19.91 -1.74
N TRP A 12 13.64 19.91 -0.78
CA TRP A 12 13.37 18.75 0.07
C TRP A 12 12.81 17.55 -0.72
N VAL A 13 12.05 17.80 -1.80
CA VAL A 13 11.54 16.74 -2.68
C VAL A 13 12.70 16.05 -3.39
N LYS A 14 13.67 16.81 -3.92
CA LYS A 14 14.87 16.25 -4.55
C LYS A 14 15.77 15.51 -3.57
N GLU A 15 15.88 16.02 -2.34
CA GLU A 15 16.58 15.32 -1.24
C GLU A 15 15.89 13.99 -0.92
N LEU A 16 14.55 13.99 -0.89
CA LEU A 16 13.75 12.79 -0.67
C LEU A 16 13.94 11.78 -1.80
N GLU A 17 13.85 12.21 -3.07
CA GLU A 17 14.11 11.37 -4.25
C GLU A 17 15.50 10.72 -4.18
N THR A 18 16.51 11.52 -3.83
CA THR A 18 17.89 11.04 -3.68
C THR A 18 17.99 10.01 -2.56
N ALA A 19 17.39 10.29 -1.40
CA ALA A 19 17.41 9.38 -0.27
C ALA A 19 16.68 8.06 -0.59
N LEU A 20 15.54 8.10 -1.29
CA LEU A 20 14.76 6.93 -1.69
C LEU A 20 15.49 6.07 -2.74
N ALA A 21 16.31 6.67 -3.60
CA ALA A 21 17.16 5.93 -4.54
C ALA A 21 18.32 5.19 -3.85
N GLU A 22 18.63 5.55 -2.60
CA GLU A 22 19.61 4.89 -1.73
C GLU A 22 18.89 4.07 -0.63
N GLU A 23 19.61 3.60 0.39
CA GLU A 23 18.97 2.94 1.54
C GLU A 23 18.25 3.96 2.43
N CYS A 24 16.95 4.16 2.20
CA CYS A 24 16.09 5.03 3.00
C CYS A 24 15.35 4.27 4.13
N ASN A 25 15.06 4.97 5.23
CA ASN A 25 14.25 4.45 6.33
C ASN A 25 13.34 5.54 6.90
N SER A 26 12.42 5.16 7.79
CA SER A 26 11.44 6.07 8.41
C SER A 26 12.05 7.32 9.04
N SER A 27 13.23 7.23 9.67
CA SER A 27 13.88 8.36 10.34
C SER A 27 14.42 9.37 9.33
N THR A 28 15.00 8.89 8.22
CA THR A 28 15.46 9.75 7.12
C THR A 28 14.29 10.46 6.45
N VAL A 29 13.21 9.73 6.14
CA VAL A 29 11.97 10.30 5.58
C VAL A 29 11.43 11.40 6.49
N TYR A 30 11.30 11.13 7.79
CA TYR A 30 10.78 12.12 8.74
C TYR A 30 11.65 13.38 8.80
N GLY A 31 12.98 13.22 8.78
CA GLY A 31 13.93 14.32 8.83
C GLY A 31 13.87 15.25 7.60
N ILE A 32 13.61 14.69 6.41
CA ILE A 32 13.50 15.44 5.15
C ILE A 32 12.10 16.05 5.00
N CYS A 33 11.04 15.26 5.18
CA CYS A 33 9.67 15.72 4.96
C CYS A 33 9.20 16.72 6.02
N GLN A 34 9.61 16.56 7.29
CA GLN A 34 9.23 17.47 8.40
C GLN A 34 7.73 17.79 8.49
N GLY A 35 6.87 16.80 8.18
CA GLY A 35 5.41 16.94 8.20
C GLY A 35 4.80 17.56 6.93
N GLN A 36 5.59 17.87 5.91
CA GLN A 36 5.10 18.25 4.58
C GLN A 36 4.36 17.08 3.91
N SER A 37 3.37 17.42 3.07
CA SER A 37 2.63 16.42 2.30
C SER A 37 3.52 15.81 1.21
N VAL A 38 3.67 14.49 1.24
CA VAL A 38 4.47 13.74 0.24
C VAL A 38 3.80 13.81 -1.14
N PRO A 39 4.55 14.14 -2.22
CA PRO A 39 4.06 14.09 -3.59
C PRO A 39 3.50 12.71 -3.95
N GLU A 40 2.42 12.65 -4.74
CA GLU A 40 1.74 11.37 -5.03
C GLU A 40 2.70 10.31 -5.57
N ASP A 41 3.55 10.70 -6.52
CA ASP A 41 4.48 9.81 -7.24
C ASP A 41 5.61 9.26 -6.34
N LEU A 42 5.80 9.82 -5.15
CA LEU A 42 6.80 9.35 -4.17
C LEU A 42 6.17 8.57 -3.01
N ARG A 43 4.83 8.54 -2.88
CA ARG A 43 4.16 7.94 -1.71
C ARG A 43 4.47 6.45 -1.59
N ALA A 44 4.51 5.70 -2.70
CA ALA A 44 4.78 4.28 -2.68
C ALA A 44 6.16 3.96 -2.07
N GLU A 45 7.20 4.62 -2.57
CA GLU A 45 8.58 4.44 -2.08
C GLU A 45 8.74 4.95 -0.64
N VAL A 46 8.12 6.08 -0.29
CA VAL A 46 8.09 6.57 1.10
C VAL A 46 7.44 5.55 2.04
N TRP A 47 6.31 4.95 1.64
CA TRP A 47 5.63 3.96 2.46
C TRP A 47 6.47 2.69 2.61
N LYS A 48 7.13 2.21 1.56
CA LYS A 48 8.08 1.10 1.64
C LYS A 48 9.19 1.38 2.65
N ALA A 49 9.83 2.56 2.57
CA ALA A 49 10.88 2.97 3.49
C ALA A 49 10.39 3.07 4.94
N CYS A 50 9.19 3.62 5.15
CA CYS A 50 8.58 3.76 6.47
C CYS A 50 8.15 2.43 7.10
N LEU A 51 7.66 1.49 6.29
CA LEU A 51 7.26 0.15 6.73
C LEU A 51 8.44 -0.84 6.81
N GLY A 52 9.64 -0.41 6.41
CA GLY A 52 10.83 -1.25 6.40
C GLY A 52 10.78 -2.38 5.37
N VAL A 53 10.01 -2.20 4.30
CA VAL A 53 9.94 -3.15 3.18
C VAL A 53 11.24 -3.05 2.38
N LYS A 54 11.94 -4.17 2.21
CA LYS A 54 13.22 -4.30 1.49
C LYS A 54 13.03 -5.22 0.29
N ASP A 55 13.74 -4.97 -0.81
CA ASP A 55 13.67 -5.81 -2.01
C ASP A 55 14.15 -7.27 -1.80
N SER A 56 14.71 -7.57 -0.62
CA SER A 56 15.23 -8.89 -0.25
C SER A 56 14.18 -9.84 0.34
N TYR A 57 12.92 -9.45 0.44
CA TYR A 57 11.87 -10.39 0.83
C TYR A 57 11.64 -11.43 -0.28
N LYS A 58 11.64 -12.70 0.11
CA LYS A 58 11.35 -13.84 -0.77
C LYS A 58 10.08 -13.51 -1.58
N HIS A 59 10.12 -13.66 -2.90
CA HIS A 59 8.93 -13.58 -3.73
C HIS A 59 7.81 -14.42 -3.09
N ILE A 60 6.79 -13.74 -2.57
CA ILE A 60 5.61 -14.39 -2.05
C ILE A 60 4.82 -14.81 -3.28
N THR A 61 4.76 -16.13 -3.53
CA THR A 61 3.89 -16.68 -4.55
C THR A 61 2.56 -17.00 -3.91
N PHE A 62 1.49 -16.36 -4.39
CA PHE A 62 0.13 -16.75 -4.05
C PHE A 62 -0.23 -18.02 -4.82
N ASP A 63 -0.85 -18.98 -4.13
CA ASP A 63 -1.21 -20.28 -4.71
C ASP A 63 -2.59 -20.28 -5.38
N GLU A 64 -3.30 -19.16 -5.33
CA GLU A 64 -4.69 -19.00 -5.81
C GLU A 64 -5.66 -20.02 -5.18
N ILE A 65 -5.33 -20.54 -3.99
CA ILE A 65 -6.21 -21.42 -3.23
C ILE A 65 -6.99 -20.57 -2.24
N PHE A 66 -8.31 -20.59 -2.34
CA PHE A 66 -9.23 -19.83 -1.48
C PHE A 66 -10.11 -20.78 -0.67
N ASP A 67 -9.55 -21.36 0.40
CA ASP A 67 -10.14 -22.49 1.15
C ASP A 67 -10.43 -22.18 2.63
N LEU A 68 -10.41 -20.90 3.02
CA LEU A 68 -10.71 -20.53 4.41
C LEU A 68 -12.18 -20.89 4.76
N PRO A 69 -12.46 -21.30 6.00
CA PRO A 69 -13.85 -21.49 6.46
C PRO A 69 -14.74 -20.27 6.23
N GLU A 70 -14.16 -19.09 6.37
CA GLU A 70 -14.81 -17.79 6.20
C GLU A 70 -14.58 -17.13 4.82
N GLN A 71 -14.05 -17.87 3.84
CA GLN A 71 -13.65 -17.33 2.53
C GLN A 71 -14.78 -16.58 1.82
N ASN A 72 -16.01 -17.08 1.89
CA ASN A 72 -17.15 -16.43 1.24
C ASN A 72 -17.43 -15.04 1.82
N ILE A 73 -17.30 -14.88 3.15
CA ILE A 73 -17.49 -13.57 3.81
C ILE A 73 -16.37 -12.62 3.39
N LEU A 74 -15.13 -13.10 3.38
CA LEU A 74 -13.96 -12.34 2.92
C LEU A 74 -14.15 -11.87 1.47
N ARG A 75 -14.55 -12.76 0.57
CA ARG A 75 -14.80 -12.44 -0.84
C ARG A 75 -15.91 -11.42 -1.04
N GLU A 76 -17.03 -11.57 -0.33
CA GLU A 76 -18.12 -10.59 -0.36
C GLU A 76 -17.64 -9.19 0.07
N ASP A 77 -16.79 -9.12 1.08
CA ASP A 77 -16.28 -7.86 1.61
C ASP A 77 -15.26 -7.23 0.65
N CYS A 78 -14.40 -8.03 0.02
CA CYS A 78 -13.52 -7.57 -1.05
C CYS A 78 -14.32 -7.02 -2.24
N GLN A 79 -15.38 -7.70 -2.69
CA GLN A 79 -16.22 -7.24 -3.80
C GLN A 79 -16.89 -5.90 -3.47
N GLN A 80 -17.57 -5.82 -2.32
CA GLN A 80 -18.21 -4.58 -1.87
C GLN A 80 -17.23 -3.42 -1.72
N PHE A 81 -15.98 -3.72 -1.43
CA PHE A 81 -14.93 -2.73 -1.33
C PHE A 81 -14.47 -2.25 -2.71
N VAL A 82 -14.16 -3.17 -3.63
CA VAL A 82 -13.73 -2.85 -5.00
C VAL A 82 -14.82 -2.10 -5.78
N ASP A 83 -16.09 -2.43 -5.57
CA ASP A 83 -17.23 -1.74 -6.18
C ASP A 83 -17.26 -0.23 -5.81
N LYS A 84 -16.64 0.17 -4.70
CA LYS A 84 -16.57 1.57 -4.24
C LYS A 84 -15.36 2.33 -4.78
N LEU A 85 -14.37 1.67 -5.39
CA LEU A 85 -13.14 2.32 -5.88
C LEU A 85 -13.35 3.11 -7.17
N GLY A 86 -14.43 2.83 -7.92
CA GLY A 86 -14.74 3.55 -9.17
C GLY A 86 -13.84 3.20 -10.35
N ASN A 87 -13.08 2.11 -10.27
CA ASN A 87 -12.28 1.57 -11.37
C ASN A 87 -13.18 1.08 -12.53
N ASP A 88 -12.60 0.84 -13.70
CA ASP A 88 -13.31 0.15 -14.79
C ASP A 88 -13.47 -1.36 -14.49
N ASP A 89 -14.30 -2.06 -15.27
CA ASP A 89 -14.66 -3.45 -14.95
C ASP A 89 -13.51 -4.44 -15.15
N GLU A 90 -12.54 -4.14 -16.02
CA GLU A 90 -11.35 -4.98 -16.22
C GLU A 90 -10.40 -4.85 -15.02
N ASP A 91 -10.14 -3.63 -14.54
CA ASP A 91 -9.29 -3.38 -13.38
C ASP A 91 -9.92 -3.91 -12.09
N LYS A 92 -11.26 -3.87 -11.97
CA LYS A 92 -11.97 -4.39 -10.78
C LYS A 92 -11.68 -5.87 -10.54
N LEU A 93 -11.66 -6.70 -11.58
CA LEU A 93 -11.45 -8.13 -11.40
C LEU A 93 -10.03 -8.42 -10.92
N SER A 94 -9.02 -7.73 -11.50
CA SER A 94 -7.63 -7.87 -11.07
C SER A 94 -7.45 -7.45 -9.62
N VAL A 95 -7.95 -6.26 -9.26
CA VAL A 95 -7.84 -5.74 -7.89
C VAL A 95 -8.58 -6.63 -6.88
N LEU A 96 -9.74 -7.19 -7.26
CA LEU A 96 -10.47 -8.14 -6.43
C LEU A 96 -9.64 -9.40 -6.15
N CYS A 97 -9.05 -10.00 -7.19
CA CYS A 97 -8.20 -11.18 -7.06
C CYS A 97 -6.99 -10.90 -6.18
N ASP A 98 -6.26 -9.80 -6.41
CA ASP A 98 -5.09 -9.43 -5.61
C ASP A 98 -5.45 -9.21 -4.14
N LEU A 99 -6.55 -8.49 -3.89
CA LEU A 99 -7.04 -8.22 -2.54
C LEU A 99 -7.45 -9.51 -1.80
N GLU A 100 -8.16 -10.41 -2.49
CA GLU A 100 -8.55 -11.69 -1.93
C GLU A 100 -7.32 -12.57 -1.63
N SER A 101 -6.35 -12.64 -2.53
CA SER A 101 -5.10 -13.40 -2.37
C SER A 101 -4.26 -12.89 -1.20
N VAL A 102 -4.07 -11.58 -1.08
CA VAL A 102 -3.33 -10.97 0.04
C VAL A 102 -3.98 -11.29 1.38
N LEU A 103 -5.31 -11.11 1.50
CA LEU A 103 -6.02 -11.33 2.76
C LEU A 103 -6.09 -12.82 3.13
N THR A 104 -6.27 -13.69 2.14
CA THR A 104 -6.28 -15.14 2.33
C THR A 104 -4.93 -15.63 2.85
N PHE A 105 -3.86 -15.20 2.19
CA PHE A 105 -2.49 -15.51 2.59
C PHE A 105 -2.17 -14.97 3.98
N HIS A 106 -2.49 -13.70 4.25
CA HIS A 106 -2.28 -13.08 5.55
C HIS A 106 -3.01 -13.87 6.66
N ARG A 107 -4.29 -14.21 6.46
CA ARG A 107 -5.06 -15.02 7.41
C ARG A 107 -4.36 -16.34 7.69
N ARG A 108 -3.94 -17.08 6.66
CA ARG A 108 -3.21 -18.35 6.83
C ARG A 108 -1.92 -18.17 7.62
N SER A 109 -1.19 -17.08 7.37
CA SER A 109 0.09 -16.79 8.02
C SER A 109 -0.02 -16.56 9.53
N LEU A 110 -1.20 -16.13 10.01
CA LEU A 110 -1.46 -15.90 11.43
C LEU A 110 -1.75 -17.19 12.22
N GLY A 111 -1.90 -18.33 11.54
CA GLY A 111 -2.14 -19.63 12.17
C GLY A 111 -3.61 -19.94 12.47
N PRO A 112 -3.90 -21.09 13.11
CA PRO A 112 -5.25 -21.68 13.17
C PRO A 112 -6.23 -20.96 14.11
N THR A 113 -5.74 -20.12 15.02
CA THR A 113 -6.58 -19.38 15.97
C THR A 113 -7.04 -18.02 15.45
N ALA A 114 -6.46 -17.55 14.34
CA ALA A 114 -6.85 -16.31 13.70
C ALA A 114 -8.01 -16.58 12.73
N CYS A 115 -9.02 -15.71 12.77
CA CYS A 115 -10.15 -15.76 11.85
C CYS A 115 -10.38 -14.36 11.28
N TYR A 116 -10.73 -14.31 10.00
CA TYR A 116 -11.29 -13.10 9.42
C TYR A 116 -12.72 -12.91 9.92
N ALA A 117 -13.11 -11.66 10.16
CA ALA A 117 -14.48 -11.29 10.50
C ALA A 117 -14.82 -9.97 9.81
N ARG A 118 -16.04 -9.87 9.28
CA ARG A 118 -16.54 -8.65 8.65
C ARG A 118 -16.38 -7.46 9.58
N GLY A 119 -15.76 -6.39 9.10
CA GLY A 119 -15.51 -5.17 9.86
C GLY A 119 -14.36 -5.27 10.88
N ASN A 120 -13.48 -6.28 10.80
CA ASN A 120 -12.26 -6.34 11.61
C ASN A 120 -11.16 -5.34 11.18
N GLY A 121 -11.42 -4.54 10.14
CA GLY A 121 -10.54 -3.49 9.65
C GLY A 121 -9.51 -3.95 8.60
N TRP A 122 -9.42 -5.24 8.27
CA TRP A 122 -8.35 -5.73 7.39
C TRP A 122 -8.48 -5.22 5.97
N VAL A 123 -9.70 -5.13 5.44
CA VAL A 123 -9.96 -4.62 4.09
C VAL A 123 -9.67 -3.11 4.06
N GLU A 124 -10.10 -2.39 5.08
CA GLU A 124 -9.93 -0.94 5.22
C GLU A 124 -8.46 -0.54 5.35
N LEU A 125 -7.63 -1.38 5.99
CA LEU A 125 -6.17 -1.16 6.07
C LEU A 125 -5.48 -1.23 4.70
N LEU A 126 -6.04 -1.97 3.74
CA LEU A 126 -5.47 -2.10 2.40
C LEU A 126 -5.90 -0.95 1.47
N LEU A 127 -6.96 -0.20 1.81
CA LEU A 127 -7.42 0.94 1.02
C LEU A 127 -6.32 1.94 0.66
N PRO A 128 -5.54 2.48 1.62
CA PRO A 128 -4.51 3.44 1.29
C PRO A 128 -3.36 2.83 0.48
N LEU A 129 -3.17 1.49 0.52
CA LEU A 129 -2.15 0.80 -0.26
C LEU A 129 -2.59 0.59 -1.72
N ILE A 130 -3.84 0.19 -1.93
CA ILE A 130 -4.41 0.01 -3.27
C ILE A 130 -4.50 1.35 -4.02
N ALA A 131 -4.67 2.46 -3.28
CA ALA A 131 -4.71 3.81 -3.86
C ALA A 131 -3.32 4.38 -4.20
N LEU A 132 -2.22 3.69 -3.90
CA LEU A 132 -0.89 4.08 -4.33
C LEU A 132 -0.76 3.82 -5.84
N LYS A 133 -0.21 4.79 -6.57
CA LYS A 133 0.10 4.69 -8.00
C LYS A 133 1.51 4.13 -8.19
#